data_AF-A0A7R9LDM8-F1
#
_entry.id   AF-A0A7R9LDM8-F1
#
_cell.length_a   1.000
_cell.length_b   1.000
_cell.length_c   1.000
_cell.angle_alpha   90.00
_cell.angle_beta   90.00
_cell.angle_gamma   90.00
#
_symmetry.space_group_name_H-M   'P 1'
#
loop_
_entity.id
_entity.type
_entity.pdbx_description
1 polymer ?
#
loop_
_entity_poly.entity_id
_entity_poly.type
_entity_poly.pdbx_seq_one_letter_code
_entity_poly.pdbx_strand_id
1 'polypeptide(L)'
;MVHQLMRKSNHHLIWSYKRNLTNDNRFASVAKKERVLSPSANLMSCLIELLVPETDVECKNFLTKMELIIFIYRLLCQHIDDLKCSRFDTNSESTHTQGETIECLEKSEDRLSPKCKHQILRIAELQSDDFHLDRGLYFACRDDREKFCHRIQSGDGRVYRCLMKHKLERDLSRGCREKLIQRETLAVRDYKVAHGLAKACKQDIRTYRCREDTSDHKEIRLAQILRCLKNAVTKNLVIDPQCKTEMLSHRRSLLHNYKLTPDLI
;
A
#
# COMPACT_ATOMS: atom_id res chain seq x y z
N MET A 1 -14.58 -22.44 -16.21
CA MET A 1 -15.98 -22.08 -16.53
C MET A 1 -16.65 -21.09 -15.54
N VAL A 2 -16.05 -20.79 -14.37
CA VAL A 2 -16.57 -19.77 -13.42
C VAL A 2 -16.10 -18.34 -13.74
N HIS A 3 -14.98 -18.18 -14.45
CA HIS A 3 -14.40 -16.87 -14.80
C HIS A 3 -15.15 -16.08 -15.89
N GLN A 4 -16.07 -16.69 -16.64
CA GLN A 4 -16.77 -16.04 -17.76
C GLN A 4 -18.13 -15.43 -17.40
N LEU A 5 -18.60 -15.58 -16.14
CA LEU A 5 -19.95 -15.14 -15.74
C LEU A 5 -20.02 -13.77 -15.05
N MET A 6 -18.89 -13.09 -14.82
CA MET A 6 -18.88 -11.73 -14.25
C MET A 6 -19.04 -10.67 -15.35
N ARG A 7 -20.23 -10.59 -15.93
CA ARG A 7 -20.60 -9.55 -16.91
C ARG A 7 -20.58 -8.15 -16.28
N LYS A 8 -20.29 -7.14 -17.11
CA LYS A 8 -20.19 -5.68 -16.83
C LYS A 8 -21.22 -5.12 -15.83
N SER A 9 -22.44 -5.65 -15.78
CA SER A 9 -23.52 -5.22 -14.87
C SER A 9 -23.24 -5.52 -13.38
N ASN A 10 -22.54 -6.61 -13.07
CA ASN A 10 -22.29 -7.05 -11.70
C ASN A 10 -21.22 -6.21 -10.98
N HIS A 11 -20.29 -5.61 -11.73
CA HIS A 11 -19.24 -4.77 -11.15
C HIS A 11 -19.75 -3.41 -10.66
N HIS A 12 -20.69 -2.80 -11.39
CA HIS A 12 -21.38 -1.59 -10.94
C HIS A 12 -22.25 -1.86 -9.69
N LEU A 13 -22.86 -3.05 -9.59
CA LEU A 13 -23.60 -3.49 -8.41
C LEU A 13 -22.69 -3.70 -7.19
N ILE A 14 -21.54 -4.35 -7.37
CA ILE A 14 -20.55 -4.49 -6.29
C ILE A 14 -20.04 -3.11 -5.86
N TRP A 15 -19.87 -2.19 -6.80
CA TRP A 15 -19.44 -0.82 -6.53
C TRP A 15 -20.50 -0.01 -5.77
N SER A 16 -21.76 -0.06 -6.21
CA SER A 16 -22.86 0.64 -5.53
C SER A 16 -23.09 0.07 -4.14
N TYR A 17 -23.03 -1.26 -3.99
CA TYR A 17 -23.09 -1.93 -2.69
C TYR A 17 -21.96 -1.47 -1.76
N LYS A 18 -20.70 -1.47 -2.23
CA LYS A 18 -19.54 -1.02 -1.45
C LYS A 18 -19.62 0.46 -1.09
N ARG A 19 -19.97 1.33 -2.05
CA ARG A 19 -20.17 2.76 -1.82
C ARG A 19 -21.26 3.00 -0.77
N ASN A 20 -22.40 2.34 -0.91
CA ASN A 20 -23.53 2.47 0.02
C ASN A 20 -23.13 1.99 1.42
N LEU A 21 -22.35 0.91 1.52
CA LEU A 21 -21.83 0.44 2.81
C LEU A 21 -20.93 1.48 3.49
N THR A 22 -20.05 2.16 2.74
CA THR A 22 -19.15 3.19 3.28
C THR A 22 -19.79 4.53 3.59
N ASN A 23 -20.97 4.78 3.03
CA ASN A 23 -21.78 5.98 3.25
C ASN A 23 -22.99 5.71 4.14
N ASP A 24 -23.07 4.51 4.72
CA ASP A 24 -24.14 4.15 5.64
C ASP A 24 -24.02 5.00 6.92
N ASN A 25 -25.09 5.72 7.24
CA ASN A 25 -25.18 6.63 8.37
C ASN A 25 -24.93 5.93 9.72
N ARG A 26 -25.03 4.60 9.79
CA ARG A 26 -24.70 3.81 10.98
C ARG A 26 -23.21 3.89 11.33
N PHE A 27 -22.32 3.92 10.34
CA PHE A 27 -20.88 4.12 10.62
C PHE A 27 -20.63 5.53 11.14
N ALA A 28 -21.27 6.54 10.55
CA ALA A 28 -21.13 7.94 10.96
C ALA A 28 -21.74 8.22 12.35
N SER A 29 -22.82 7.53 12.73
CA SER A 29 -23.45 7.67 14.04
C SER A 29 -22.64 7.02 15.16
N VAL A 30 -22.04 5.85 14.89
CA VAL A 30 -21.09 5.19 15.81
C VAL A 30 -19.82 6.03 15.99
N ALA A 31 -19.27 6.59 14.91
CA ALA A 31 -18.12 7.51 14.95
C ALA A 31 -18.34 8.74 15.84
N LYS A 32 -19.54 9.33 15.75
CA LYS A 32 -19.93 10.51 16.54
C LYS A 32 -20.12 10.19 18.02
N LYS A 33 -20.60 8.98 18.34
CA LYS A 33 -20.88 8.56 19.71
C LYS A 33 -19.62 8.39 20.55
N GLU A 34 -18.52 7.92 19.93
CA GLU A 34 -17.23 7.68 20.59
C GLU A 34 -16.27 8.91 20.59
N ARG A 35 -16.73 10.10 20.17
CA ARG A 35 -15.93 11.36 20.12
C ARG A 35 -14.59 11.27 19.34
N VAL A 36 -14.46 10.38 18.35
CA VAL A 36 -13.17 10.15 17.65
C VAL A 36 -12.95 11.00 16.40
N LEU A 37 -13.65 12.14 16.28
CA LEU A 37 -13.54 12.99 15.11
C LEU A 37 -12.32 13.93 15.21
N SER A 38 -11.16 13.42 14.80
CA SER A 38 -10.27 14.27 14.00
C SER A 38 -10.80 14.27 12.55
N PRO A 39 -10.97 15.42 11.89
CA PRO A 39 -11.59 15.51 10.55
C PRO A 39 -10.87 14.70 9.44
N SER A 40 -9.68 14.17 9.75
CA SER A 40 -8.77 13.45 8.85
C SER A 40 -8.42 12.03 9.32
N ALA A 41 -8.93 11.57 10.47
CA ALA A 41 -8.68 10.20 10.95
C ALA A 41 -9.66 9.21 10.31
N ASN A 42 -9.13 8.14 9.71
CA ASN A 42 -9.91 7.11 9.05
C ASN A 42 -10.78 6.38 10.08
N LEU A 43 -12.10 6.50 9.94
CA LEU A 43 -13.08 5.88 10.84
C LEU A 43 -12.82 4.39 11.06
N MET A 44 -12.42 3.64 10.03
CA MET A 44 -12.13 2.21 10.14
C MET A 44 -10.81 1.92 10.86
N SER A 45 -9.75 2.69 10.59
CA SER A 45 -8.47 2.54 11.30
C SER A 45 -8.62 2.90 12.78
N CYS A 46 -9.40 3.94 13.07
CA CYS A 46 -9.83 4.29 14.43
C CYS A 46 -10.66 3.19 15.09
N LEU A 47 -11.64 2.61 14.39
CA LEU A 47 -12.46 1.52 14.92
C LEU A 47 -11.60 0.29 15.23
N ILE A 48 -10.59 -0.02 14.43
CA ILE A 48 -9.63 -1.11 14.65
C ILE A 48 -8.70 -0.81 15.83
N GLU A 49 -8.26 0.44 15.99
CA GLU A 49 -7.44 0.89 17.12
C GLU A 49 -8.21 0.93 18.44
N LEU A 50 -9.54 1.09 18.40
CA LEU A 50 -10.44 1.02 19.54
C LEU A 50 -10.88 -0.40 19.92
N LEU A 51 -10.52 -1.43 19.13
CA LEU A 51 -10.88 -2.81 19.48
C LEU A 51 -10.11 -3.24 20.73
N VAL A 52 -10.85 -3.32 21.84
CA VAL A 52 -10.38 -3.81 23.13
C VAL A 52 -9.96 -5.29 22.98
N PRO A 53 -8.98 -5.80 23.73
CA PRO A 53 -8.58 -7.21 23.70
C PRO A 53 -9.71 -8.24 23.86
N GLU A 54 -10.83 -7.92 24.53
CA GLU A 54 -11.99 -8.82 24.63
C GLU A 54 -12.92 -8.79 23.40
N THR A 55 -12.56 -8.06 22.34
CA THR A 55 -13.37 -8.02 21.12
C THR A 55 -13.36 -9.37 20.43
N ASP A 56 -14.55 -9.84 20.08
CA ASP A 56 -14.76 -11.06 19.31
C ASP A 56 -13.82 -11.16 18.09
N VAL A 57 -13.20 -12.33 17.93
CA VAL A 57 -12.18 -12.59 16.91
C VAL A 57 -12.78 -12.50 15.52
N GLU A 58 -14.05 -12.89 15.32
CA GLU A 58 -14.73 -12.79 14.04
C GLU A 58 -15.02 -11.32 13.68
N CYS A 59 -15.45 -10.51 14.66
CA CYS A 59 -15.65 -9.07 14.51
C CYS A 59 -14.35 -8.35 14.14
N LYS A 60 -13.24 -8.66 14.83
CA LYS A 60 -11.91 -8.10 14.52
C LYS A 60 -11.46 -8.48 13.11
N ASN A 61 -11.61 -9.76 12.74
CA ASN A 61 -11.30 -10.23 11.40
C ASN A 61 -12.19 -9.59 10.33
N PHE A 62 -13.47 -9.39 10.63
CA PHE A 62 -14.41 -8.71 9.75
C PHE A 62 -13.99 -7.25 9.55
N LEU A 63 -13.73 -6.49 10.61
CA LEU A 63 -13.32 -5.09 10.51
C LEU A 63 -12.00 -4.92 9.75
N THR A 64 -11.01 -5.79 9.97
CA THR A 64 -9.74 -5.78 9.21
C THR A 64 -9.96 -6.10 7.72
N LYS A 65 -10.78 -7.11 7.40
CA LYS A 65 -11.13 -7.43 6.01
C LYS A 65 -11.93 -6.30 5.35
N MET A 66 -12.82 -5.68 6.11
CA MET A 66 -13.66 -4.58 5.65
C MET A 66 -12.86 -3.29 5.47
N GLU A 67 -11.85 -2.99 6.29
CA GLU A 67 -10.95 -1.85 6.10
C GLU A 67 -10.29 -1.90 4.72
N LEU A 68 -9.74 -3.05 4.33
CA LEU A 68 -9.14 -3.26 3.00
C LEU A 68 -10.16 -3.08 1.86
N ILE A 69 -11.37 -3.60 2.02
CA ILE A 69 -12.44 -3.51 1.03
C ILE A 69 -13.05 -2.10 0.95
N ILE A 70 -13.01 -1.31 2.02
CA ILE A 70 -13.60 0.02 2.09
C ILE A 70 -12.61 1.08 1.57
N PHE A 71 -11.33 0.96 1.94
CA PHE A 71 -10.33 1.98 1.67
C PHE A 71 -9.97 2.09 0.18
N ILE A 72 -9.90 0.96 -0.52
CA ILE A 72 -9.68 0.92 -1.98
C ILE A 72 -10.76 1.70 -2.73
N TYR A 73 -11.97 1.85 -2.16
CA TYR A 73 -13.18 2.35 -2.84
C TYR A 73 -13.58 3.78 -2.48
N ARG A 74 -12.90 4.41 -1.51
CA ARG A 74 -13.16 5.80 -1.10
C ARG A 74 -11.96 6.70 -1.38
N LEU A 75 -11.50 6.76 -2.64
CA LEU A 75 -10.59 7.83 -3.05
C LEU A 75 -11.34 9.17 -3.01
N LEU A 76 -10.87 10.08 -2.15
CA LEU A 76 -11.28 11.48 -2.11
C LEU A 76 -10.29 12.32 -2.93
N CYS A 77 -10.03 11.88 -4.16
CA CYS A 77 -9.24 12.64 -5.11
C CYS A 77 -10.16 13.57 -5.90
N GLN A 78 -10.00 14.88 -5.67
CA GLN A 78 -10.60 15.91 -6.53
C GLN A 78 -9.72 16.06 -7.80
N HIS A 79 -10.32 16.39 -8.94
CA HIS A 79 -9.64 16.64 -10.23
C HIS A 79 -8.98 15.41 -10.92
N ILE A 80 -9.56 14.21 -10.78
CA ILE A 80 -9.09 13.00 -11.51
C ILE A 80 -9.17 13.20 -13.04
N ASP A 81 -10.15 13.97 -13.50
CA ASP A 81 -10.39 14.22 -14.93
C ASP A 81 -9.28 15.06 -15.59
N ASP A 82 -8.64 15.96 -14.83
CA ASP A 82 -7.53 16.80 -15.33
C ASP A 82 -6.26 15.98 -15.60
N LEU A 83 -6.09 14.86 -14.89
CA LEU A 83 -5.01 13.90 -15.07
C LEU A 83 -5.34 12.81 -16.11
N LYS A 84 -6.56 12.85 -16.68
CA LYS A 84 -7.08 11.83 -17.61
C LYS A 84 -7.09 10.40 -17.03
N CYS A 85 -7.03 10.24 -15.71
CA CYS A 85 -7.05 8.93 -15.03
C CYS A 85 -8.45 8.28 -14.93
N SER A 86 -9.45 8.89 -15.57
CA SER A 86 -10.89 8.58 -15.48
C SER A 86 -11.45 7.88 -16.73
N ARG A 87 -10.73 7.89 -17.87
CA ARG A 87 -11.23 7.37 -19.16
C ARG A 87 -10.35 6.23 -19.68
N PHE A 88 -10.72 5.00 -19.32
CA PHE A 88 -10.21 3.79 -19.97
C PHE A 88 -11.23 3.31 -21.00
N ASP A 89 -10.81 3.05 -22.24
CA ASP A 89 -11.70 2.67 -23.34
C ASP A 89 -12.52 1.42 -23.01
N THR A 90 -13.85 1.58 -23.03
CA THR A 90 -14.86 0.55 -22.72
C THR A 90 -14.95 -0.60 -23.75
N ASN A 91 -14.10 -0.53 -24.79
CA ASN A 91 -14.03 -1.48 -25.90
C ASN A 91 -13.01 -2.62 -25.69
N SER A 92 -12.22 -2.58 -24.62
CA SER A 92 -11.39 -3.73 -24.22
C SER A 92 -12.14 -4.55 -23.15
N GLU A 93 -11.95 -5.87 -23.15
CA GLU A 93 -12.52 -6.80 -22.16
C GLU A 93 -12.03 -6.55 -20.71
N SER A 94 -11.28 -5.47 -20.42
CA SER A 94 -10.82 -5.13 -19.08
C SER A 94 -11.95 -4.52 -18.24
N THR A 95 -12.60 -5.38 -17.46
CA THR A 95 -13.81 -5.10 -16.68
C THR A 95 -13.53 -4.29 -15.39
N HIS A 96 -12.43 -3.53 -15.29
CA HIS A 96 -11.96 -3.03 -13.99
C HIS A 96 -11.26 -1.65 -13.99
N THR A 97 -12.06 -0.61 -14.18
CA THR A 97 -11.63 0.80 -14.26
C THR A 97 -10.95 1.33 -12.99
N GLN A 98 -11.27 0.83 -11.81
CA GLN A 98 -10.77 1.39 -10.54
C GLN A 98 -9.28 1.09 -10.29
N GLY A 99 -8.83 -0.13 -10.57
CA GLY A 99 -7.42 -0.49 -10.41
C GLY A 99 -6.54 0.29 -11.39
N GLU A 100 -7.06 0.51 -12.60
CA GLU A 100 -6.42 1.33 -13.64
C GLU A 100 -6.38 2.82 -13.23
N THR A 101 -7.45 3.34 -12.61
CA THR A 101 -7.45 4.71 -12.04
C THR A 101 -6.42 4.85 -10.93
N ILE A 102 -6.37 3.91 -9.98
CA ILE A 102 -5.37 3.95 -8.88
C ILE A 102 -3.96 3.92 -9.46
N GLU A 103 -3.68 3.03 -10.41
CA GLU A 103 -2.39 2.95 -11.07
C GLU A 103 -2.01 4.28 -11.77
N CYS A 104 -2.97 4.90 -12.45
CA CYS A 104 -2.74 6.18 -13.12
C CYS A 104 -2.44 7.30 -12.11
N LEU A 105 -3.15 7.32 -10.98
CA LEU A 105 -2.95 8.29 -9.91
C LEU A 105 -1.60 8.07 -9.21
N GLU A 106 -1.20 6.82 -8.95
CA GLU A 106 0.14 6.48 -8.42
C GLU A 106 1.27 6.99 -9.32
N LYS A 107 1.11 6.91 -10.64
CA LYS A 107 2.09 7.44 -11.61
C LYS A 107 2.15 8.97 -11.63
N SER A 108 1.05 9.63 -11.26
CA SER A 108 0.90 11.09 -11.26
C SER A 108 0.95 11.67 -9.84
N GLU A 109 1.50 10.93 -8.88
CA GLU A 109 1.40 11.20 -7.45
C GLU A 109 1.91 12.60 -7.05
N ASP A 110 2.97 13.07 -7.69
CA ASP A 110 3.54 14.41 -7.48
C ASP A 110 2.62 15.56 -7.90
N ARG A 111 1.61 15.29 -8.75
CA ARG A 111 0.63 16.28 -9.25
C ARG A 111 -0.68 16.25 -8.46
N LEU A 112 -0.80 15.35 -7.48
CA LEU A 112 -2.02 15.19 -6.69
C LEU A 112 -2.09 16.24 -5.58
N SER A 113 -3.31 16.58 -5.17
CA SER A 113 -3.51 17.35 -3.95
C SER A 113 -2.96 16.58 -2.74
N PRO A 114 -2.47 17.25 -1.68
CA PRO A 114 -1.89 16.58 -0.51
C PRO A 114 -2.82 15.52 0.10
N LYS A 115 -4.12 15.79 0.11
CA LYS A 115 -5.14 14.84 0.60
C LYS A 115 -5.25 13.59 -0.28
N CYS A 116 -5.25 13.77 -1.60
CA CYS A 116 -5.32 12.66 -2.55
C CYS A 116 -4.03 11.84 -2.54
N LYS A 117 -2.88 12.52 -2.51
CA LYS A 117 -1.55 11.92 -2.37
C LYS A 117 -1.45 11.00 -1.15
N HIS A 118 -1.84 11.50 0.02
CA HIS A 118 -1.89 10.72 1.25
C HIS A 118 -2.79 9.46 1.11
N GLN A 119 -3.95 9.58 0.46
CA GLN A 119 -4.83 8.43 0.25
C GLN A 119 -4.23 7.41 -0.72
N ILE A 120 -3.57 7.84 -1.79
CA ILE A 120 -2.87 6.96 -2.72
C ILE A 120 -1.74 6.20 -2.02
N LEU A 121 -0.91 6.90 -1.23
CA LEU A 121 0.14 6.25 -0.45
C LEU A 121 -0.42 5.28 0.60
N ARG A 122 -1.56 5.59 1.21
CA ARG A 122 -2.24 4.68 2.13
C ARG A 122 -2.83 3.46 1.41
N ILE A 123 -3.38 3.60 0.21
CA ILE A 123 -3.78 2.46 -0.62
C ILE A 123 -2.55 1.60 -0.92
N ALA A 124 -1.44 2.23 -1.31
CA ALA A 124 -0.21 1.54 -1.59
C ALA A 124 0.31 0.78 -0.36
N GLU A 125 0.29 1.37 0.83
CA GLU A 125 0.58 0.69 2.10
C GLU A 125 -0.30 -0.56 2.29
N LEU A 126 -1.62 -0.44 2.15
CA LEU A 126 -2.53 -1.59 2.35
C LEU A 126 -2.32 -2.71 1.33
N GLN A 127 -1.99 -2.35 0.09
CA GLN A 127 -1.69 -3.31 -0.97
C GLN A 127 -0.32 -3.99 -0.80
N SER A 128 0.58 -3.42 0.01
CA SER A 128 1.95 -3.92 0.14
C SER A 128 2.08 -5.22 0.96
N ASP A 129 1.02 -5.63 1.67
CA ASP A 129 1.00 -6.87 2.45
C ASP A 129 0.86 -8.14 1.57
N ASP A 130 -0.08 -8.15 0.64
CA ASP A 130 -0.28 -9.29 -0.27
C ASP A 130 -0.37 -8.80 -1.71
N PHE A 131 0.44 -9.40 -2.59
CA PHE A 131 0.46 -9.06 -4.01
C PHE A 131 -0.89 -9.26 -4.71
N HIS A 132 -1.79 -10.09 -4.16
CA HIS A 132 -3.16 -10.24 -4.65
C HIS A 132 -4.01 -8.96 -4.47
N LEU A 133 -3.66 -8.12 -3.49
CA LEU A 133 -4.35 -6.86 -3.21
C LEU A 133 -3.91 -5.75 -4.17
N ASP A 134 -2.70 -5.85 -4.70
CA ASP A 134 -2.20 -5.00 -5.78
C ASP A 134 -2.58 -5.60 -7.13
N ARG A 135 -3.71 -5.16 -7.66
CA ARG A 135 -4.23 -5.64 -8.95
C ARG A 135 -3.23 -5.47 -10.10
N GLY A 136 -2.61 -4.29 -10.18
CA GLY A 136 -1.70 -3.95 -11.28
C GLY A 136 -0.46 -4.83 -11.26
N LEU A 137 0.10 -5.05 -10.06
CA LEU A 137 1.20 -5.97 -9.85
C LEU A 137 0.79 -7.43 -10.09
N TYR A 138 -0.37 -7.87 -9.57
CA TYR A 138 -0.86 -9.24 -9.72
C TYR A 138 -0.94 -9.66 -11.19
N PHE A 139 -1.61 -8.88 -12.05
CA PHE A 139 -1.74 -9.26 -13.46
C PHE A 139 -0.42 -9.20 -14.21
N ALA A 140 0.46 -8.26 -13.86
CA ALA A 140 1.76 -8.13 -14.51
C ALA A 140 2.76 -9.22 -14.08
N CYS A 141 2.67 -9.70 -12.84
CA CYS A 141 3.66 -10.58 -12.22
C CYS A 141 3.18 -12.01 -11.95
N ARG A 142 1.93 -12.39 -12.26
CA ARG A 142 1.40 -13.73 -11.91
C ARG A 142 2.28 -14.88 -12.46
N ASP A 143 2.72 -14.77 -13.70
CA ASP A 143 3.49 -15.84 -14.36
C ASP A 143 4.94 -15.83 -13.85
N ASP A 144 5.51 -14.64 -13.61
CA ASP A 144 6.80 -14.49 -12.94
C ASP A 144 6.77 -15.03 -11.49
N ARG A 145 5.67 -14.85 -10.77
CA ARG A 145 5.46 -15.37 -9.41
C ARG A 145 5.49 -16.90 -9.43
N GLU A 146 4.85 -17.56 -10.39
CA GLU A 146 4.96 -19.01 -10.54
C GLU A 146 6.38 -19.45 -10.92
N LYS A 147 7.03 -18.73 -11.82
CA LYS A 147 8.39 -19.07 -12.26
C LYS A 147 9.42 -18.97 -11.15
N PHE A 148 9.48 -17.83 -10.46
CA PHE A 148 10.54 -17.51 -9.50
C PHE A 148 10.16 -17.80 -8.05
N CYS A 149 8.87 -17.67 -7.71
CA CYS A 149 8.40 -17.56 -6.34
C CYS A 149 7.29 -18.56 -5.98
N HIS A 150 7.14 -19.68 -6.70
CA HIS A 150 6.03 -20.64 -6.51
C HIS A 150 5.89 -21.15 -5.07
N ARG A 151 7.01 -21.36 -4.36
CA ARG A 151 7.03 -21.85 -2.97
C ARG A 151 6.76 -20.77 -1.93
N ILE A 152 6.73 -19.51 -2.34
CA ILE A 152 6.53 -18.38 -1.43
C ILE A 152 5.02 -18.21 -1.20
N GLN A 153 4.63 -18.40 0.06
CA GLN A 153 3.28 -18.10 0.51
C GLN A 153 3.02 -16.60 0.46
N SER A 154 1.79 -16.23 0.10
CA SER A 154 1.32 -14.85 0.11
C SER A 154 1.20 -14.25 1.52
N GLY A 155 1.01 -12.93 1.56
CA GLY A 155 1.02 -12.13 2.79
C GLY A 155 2.42 -11.75 3.27
N ASP A 156 2.48 -10.79 4.20
CA ASP A 156 3.69 -10.24 4.81
C ASP A 156 4.69 -9.63 3.82
N GLY A 157 4.23 -9.26 2.63
CA GLY A 157 5.05 -8.76 1.52
C GLY A 157 6.06 -9.78 1.00
N ARG A 158 5.91 -11.07 1.34
CA ARG A 158 6.91 -12.12 1.03
C ARG A 158 7.08 -12.32 -0.48
N VAL A 159 5.97 -12.37 -1.21
CA VAL A 159 5.97 -12.52 -2.67
C VAL A 159 6.62 -11.31 -3.34
N TYR A 160 6.28 -10.09 -2.91
CA TYR A 160 6.90 -8.86 -3.40
C TYR A 160 8.42 -8.86 -3.20
N ARG A 161 8.88 -9.25 -2.00
CA ARG A 161 10.31 -9.34 -1.68
C ARG A 161 11.03 -10.38 -2.55
N CYS A 162 10.38 -11.50 -2.84
CA CYS A 162 10.91 -12.51 -3.74
C CYS A 162 11.06 -11.97 -5.16
N LEU A 163 9.98 -11.42 -5.74
CA LEU A 163 10.01 -10.83 -7.10
C LEU A 163 11.06 -9.71 -7.21
N MET A 164 11.23 -8.89 -6.16
CA MET A 164 12.23 -7.82 -6.15
C MET A 164 13.67 -8.34 -6.25
N LYS A 165 13.98 -9.53 -5.72
CA LYS A 165 15.32 -10.14 -5.87
C LYS A 165 15.62 -10.52 -7.32
N HIS A 166 14.59 -10.86 -8.10
CA HIS A 166 14.69 -11.22 -9.51
C HIS A 166 14.46 -10.01 -10.45
N LYS A 167 14.28 -8.79 -9.91
CA LYS A 167 13.97 -7.57 -10.69
C LYS A 167 14.90 -7.33 -11.88
N LEU A 168 16.18 -7.66 -11.73
CA LEU A 168 17.22 -7.42 -12.74
C LEU A 168 17.45 -8.60 -13.69
N GLU A 169 16.87 -9.77 -13.41
CA GLU A 169 17.06 -10.96 -14.25
C GLU A 169 16.38 -10.77 -15.60
N ARG A 170 17.03 -11.17 -16.69
CA ARG A 170 16.50 -11.02 -18.05
C ARG A 170 15.15 -11.74 -18.25
N ASP A 171 15.00 -12.83 -17.50
CA ASP A 171 13.88 -13.75 -17.54
C ASP A 171 12.62 -13.25 -16.82
N LEU A 172 12.73 -12.14 -16.08
CA LEU A 172 11.59 -11.46 -15.48
C LEU A 172 10.89 -10.59 -16.53
N SER A 173 9.58 -10.77 -16.68
CA SER A 173 8.80 -10.02 -17.66
C SER A 173 8.94 -8.51 -17.50
N ARG A 174 8.91 -7.80 -18.63
CA ARG A 174 8.99 -6.33 -18.65
C ARG A 174 7.83 -5.70 -17.87
N GLY A 175 6.61 -6.24 -18.03
CA GLY A 175 5.43 -5.76 -17.32
C GLY A 175 5.59 -5.87 -15.80
N CYS A 176 6.01 -7.04 -15.30
CA CYS A 176 6.25 -7.20 -13.87
C CYS A 176 7.34 -6.26 -13.35
N ARG A 177 8.45 -6.13 -14.10
CA ARG A 177 9.54 -5.22 -13.73
C ARG A 177 9.09 -3.78 -13.59
N GLU A 178 8.28 -3.28 -14.53
CA GLU A 178 7.73 -1.92 -14.48
C GLU A 178 6.87 -1.71 -13.22
N LYS A 179 6.04 -2.69 -12.84
CA LYS A 179 5.25 -2.63 -11.61
C LYS A 179 6.10 -2.66 -10.34
N LEU A 180 7.13 -3.51 -10.29
CA LEU A 180 8.07 -3.52 -9.16
C LEU A 180 8.78 -2.17 -9.00
N ILE A 181 9.15 -1.51 -10.10
CA ILE A 181 9.74 -0.16 -10.07
C ILE A 181 8.72 0.87 -9.55
N GLN A 182 7.48 0.83 -10.04
CA GLN A 182 6.42 1.74 -9.58
C GLN A 182 6.22 1.63 -8.05
N ARG A 183 6.18 0.40 -7.53
CA ARG A 183 6.05 0.15 -6.08
C ARG A 183 7.26 0.60 -5.28
N GLU A 184 8.45 0.41 -5.82
CA GLU A 184 9.68 0.94 -5.22
C GLU A 184 9.65 2.47 -5.13
N THR A 185 9.21 3.16 -6.18
CA THR A 185 9.07 4.62 -6.19
C THR A 185 8.14 5.10 -5.07
N LEU A 186 6.98 4.47 -4.90
CA LEU A 186 6.03 4.79 -3.82
C LEU A 186 6.64 4.52 -2.43
N ALA A 187 7.39 3.41 -2.29
CA ALA A 187 8.11 3.10 -1.05
C ALA A 187 9.20 4.12 -0.70
N VAL A 188 9.83 4.77 -1.69
CA VAL A 188 10.75 5.87 -1.42
C VAL A 188 10.02 7.09 -0.85
N ARG A 189 8.82 7.39 -1.37
CA ARG A 189 7.99 8.52 -0.91
C ARG A 189 7.52 8.33 0.53
N ASP A 190 6.99 7.16 0.86
CA ASP A 190 6.60 6.80 2.22
C ASP A 190 7.07 5.37 2.57
N TYR A 191 7.87 5.26 3.63
CA TYR A 191 8.41 3.98 4.10
C TYR A 191 7.34 2.96 4.46
N LYS A 192 6.11 3.38 4.80
CA LYS A 192 5.01 2.48 5.15
C LYS A 192 4.61 1.57 3.98
N VAL A 193 4.81 2.01 2.74
CA VAL A 193 4.56 1.21 1.53
C VAL A 193 5.53 0.02 1.42
N ALA A 194 6.68 0.08 2.10
CA ALA A 194 7.56 -1.07 2.27
C ALA A 194 7.13 -1.94 3.46
N HIS A 195 6.05 -2.72 3.32
CA HIS A 195 5.49 -3.54 4.41
C HIS A 195 6.53 -4.34 5.20
N GLY A 196 7.44 -5.03 4.49
CA GLY A 196 8.48 -5.86 5.12
C GLY A 196 9.35 -5.05 6.09
N LEU A 197 9.84 -3.88 5.65
CA LEU A 197 10.60 -2.96 6.47
C LEU A 197 9.75 -2.34 7.57
N ALA A 198 8.56 -1.82 7.25
CA ALA A 198 7.68 -1.16 8.20
C ALA A 198 7.28 -2.08 9.35
N LYS A 199 7.04 -3.37 9.06
CA LYS A 199 6.76 -4.42 10.04
C LYS A 199 8.01 -4.79 10.84
N ALA A 200 9.10 -5.15 10.18
CA ALA A 200 10.31 -5.63 10.85
C ALA A 200 10.97 -4.55 11.73
N CYS A 201 10.98 -3.30 11.26
CA CYS A 201 11.58 -2.17 11.97
C CYS A 201 10.60 -1.42 12.87
N LYS A 202 9.35 -1.88 13.04
CA LYS A 202 8.32 -1.14 13.79
C LYS A 202 8.77 -0.76 15.19
N GLN A 203 9.37 -1.71 15.91
CA GLN A 203 9.83 -1.47 17.28
C GLN A 203 11.05 -0.56 17.30
N ASP A 204 12.04 -0.80 16.45
CA ASP A 204 13.26 0.02 16.37
C ASP A 204 12.95 1.48 16.00
N ILE A 205 12.04 1.71 15.05
CA ILE A 205 11.59 3.05 14.63
C ILE A 205 10.99 3.82 15.82
N ARG A 206 10.22 3.13 16.67
CA ARG A 206 9.63 3.71 17.89
C ARG A 206 10.69 3.96 18.96
N THR A 207 11.49 2.94 19.28
CA THR A 207 12.55 3.00 20.30
C THR A 207 13.54 4.14 20.02
N TYR A 208 13.96 4.28 18.76
CA TYR A 208 14.96 5.28 18.35
C TYR A 208 14.36 6.60 17.86
N ARG A 209 13.04 6.78 17.99
CA ARG A 209 12.32 8.00 17.61
C ARG A 209 12.65 8.47 16.19
N CYS A 210 12.62 7.54 15.23
CA CYS A 210 12.92 7.85 13.83
C CYS A 210 11.79 8.63 13.13
N ARG A 211 10.68 8.87 13.82
CA ARG A 211 9.55 9.70 13.40
C ARG A 211 9.39 10.81 14.44
N GLU A 212 9.31 12.06 14.00
CA GLU A 212 8.86 13.16 14.85
C GLU A 212 7.35 13.01 15.05
N ASP A 213 6.84 13.15 16.29
CA ASP A 213 5.41 13.01 16.65
C ASP A 213 4.52 14.12 16.04
N THR A 214 4.98 14.82 15.00
CA THR A 214 4.25 15.89 14.32
C THR A 214 3.24 15.30 13.34
N SER A 215 2.07 14.91 13.85
CA SER A 215 0.86 14.47 13.12
C SER A 215 1.00 13.20 12.26
N ASP A 216 0.03 12.29 12.35
CA ASP A 216 -0.02 11.05 11.56
C ASP A 216 -0.11 11.24 10.03
N HIS A 217 -0.31 12.47 9.57
CA HIS A 217 -0.55 12.82 8.16
C HIS A 217 0.72 13.21 7.39
N LYS A 218 1.89 13.25 8.03
CA LYS A 218 3.14 13.62 7.34
C LYS A 218 3.80 12.39 6.73
N GLU A 219 3.98 12.42 5.41
CA GLU A 219 4.74 11.44 4.65
C GLU A 219 6.19 11.39 5.18
N ILE A 220 6.69 10.18 5.44
CA ILE A 220 8.06 9.99 5.93
C ILE A 220 8.84 9.18 4.90
N ARG A 221 9.80 9.85 4.26
CA ARG A 221 10.64 9.24 3.22
C ARG A 221 11.40 8.04 3.79
N LEU A 222 11.50 6.98 3.00
CA LEU A 222 12.27 5.78 3.33
C LEU A 222 13.73 6.10 3.70
N ALA A 223 14.36 7.02 2.97
CA ALA A 223 15.74 7.45 3.24
C ALA A 223 15.92 8.03 4.65
N GLN A 224 14.91 8.73 5.20
CA GLN A 224 14.96 9.27 6.55
C GLN A 224 14.98 8.17 7.61
N ILE A 225 14.11 7.16 7.46
CA ILE A 225 14.07 6.00 8.36
C ILE A 225 15.38 5.21 8.28
N LEU A 226 15.87 4.91 7.07
CA LEU A 226 17.12 4.17 6.89
C LEU A 226 18.31 4.93 7.47
N ARG A 227 18.38 6.26 7.31
CA ARG A 227 19.42 7.10 7.90
C ARG A 227 19.36 7.10 9.43
N CYS A 228 18.18 7.24 10.00
CA CYS A 228 17.99 7.19 11.46
C CYS A 228 18.45 5.85 12.04
N LEU A 229 17.97 4.74 11.48
CA LEU A 229 18.32 3.40 11.95
C LEU A 229 19.81 3.11 11.71
N LYS A 230 20.40 3.55 10.59
CA LYS A 230 21.85 3.46 10.37
C LYS A 230 22.62 4.18 11.48
N ASN A 231 22.20 5.37 11.87
CA ASN A 231 22.83 6.13 12.95
C ASN A 231 22.73 5.38 14.30
N ALA A 232 21.63 4.70 14.56
CA ALA A 232 21.49 3.83 15.73
C ALA A 232 22.49 2.67 15.70
N VAL A 233 22.68 2.00 14.55
CA VAL A 233 23.70 0.95 14.39
C VAL A 233 25.11 1.50 14.65
N THR A 234 25.46 2.67 14.10
CA THR A 234 26.79 3.27 14.32
C THR A 234 27.06 3.64 15.78
N LYS A 235 26.01 3.83 16.58
CA LYS A 235 26.08 4.07 18.03
C LYS A 235 26.09 2.77 18.85
N ASN A 236 26.29 1.61 18.21
CA ASN A 236 26.25 0.28 18.81
C ASN A 236 24.90 -0.05 19.48
N LEU A 237 23.79 0.54 19.02
CA LEU A 237 22.45 0.21 19.51
C LEU A 237 21.94 -1.08 18.87
N VAL A 238 21.11 -1.82 19.60
CA VAL A 238 20.58 -3.13 19.18
C VAL A 238 19.39 -2.94 18.24
N ILE A 239 19.54 -3.34 16.99
CA ILE A 239 18.44 -3.39 16.00
C ILE A 239 18.06 -4.84 15.75
N ASP A 240 16.76 -5.09 15.60
CA ASP A 240 16.23 -6.42 15.28
C ASP A 240 16.92 -7.01 14.03
N PRO A 241 17.33 -8.29 14.04
CA PRO A 241 17.99 -8.91 12.89
C PRO A 241 17.16 -8.90 11.60
N GLN A 242 15.84 -9.02 11.69
CA GLN A 242 14.94 -8.92 10.55
C GLN A 242 14.89 -7.48 10.05
N CYS A 243 14.83 -6.48 10.95
CA CYS A 243 14.92 -5.08 10.57
C CYS A 243 16.24 -4.77 9.84
N LYS A 244 17.39 -5.24 10.37
CA LYS A 244 18.70 -5.09 9.70
C LYS A 244 18.70 -5.67 8.28
N THR A 245 18.07 -6.83 8.10
CA THR A 245 17.95 -7.48 6.79
C THR A 245 17.15 -6.62 5.80
N GLU A 246 16.01 -6.09 6.24
CA GLU A 246 15.19 -5.20 5.41
C GLU A 246 15.91 -3.89 5.09
N MET A 247 16.61 -3.29 6.06
CA MET A 247 17.44 -2.09 5.85
C MET A 247 18.49 -2.31 4.76
N LEU A 248 19.19 -3.45 4.80
CA LEU A 248 20.20 -3.80 3.79
C LEU A 248 19.56 -4.04 2.41
N SER A 249 18.41 -4.71 2.36
CA SER A 249 17.65 -4.94 1.13
C SER A 249 17.29 -3.62 0.45
N HIS A 250 16.67 -2.69 1.19
CA HIS A 250 16.29 -1.38 0.66
C HIS A 250 17.50 -0.52 0.28
N ARG A 251 18.60 -0.56 1.05
CA ARG A 251 19.84 0.14 0.69
C ARG A 251 20.40 -0.31 -0.66
N ARG A 252 20.40 -1.62 -0.94
CA ARG A 252 20.83 -2.14 -2.26
C ARG A 252 19.91 -1.64 -3.37
N SER A 253 18.59 -1.70 -3.14
CA SER A 253 17.58 -1.26 -4.09
C SER A 253 17.77 0.22 -4.52
N LEU A 254 18.05 1.09 -3.55
CA LEU A 254 18.32 2.52 -3.79
C LEU A 254 19.60 2.78 -4.58
N LEU A 255 20.65 1.97 -4.40
CA LEU A 255 21.90 2.09 -5.17
C LEU A 255 21.72 1.69 -6.64
N HIS A 256 20.87 0.69 -6.91
CA HIS A 256 20.57 0.27 -8.28
C HIS A 256 19.66 1.26 -9.03
N ASN A 257 18.89 2.07 -8.30
CA ASN A 257 18.00 3.08 -8.88
C ASN A 257 18.35 4.48 -8.35
N TYR A 258 19.57 4.97 -8.63
CA TYR A 258 20.05 6.29 -8.18
C TYR A 258 19.09 7.46 -8.53
N LYS A 259 18.26 7.30 -9.57
CA LYS A 259 17.20 8.26 -9.95
C LYS A 259 16.09 8.42 -8.90
N LEU A 260 15.87 7.41 -8.05
CA LEU A 260 14.81 7.43 -7.03
C LEU A 260 15.22 8.19 -5.76
N THR A 261 16.52 8.37 -5.53
CA THR A 261 17.05 9.12 -4.37
C THR A 261 18.28 9.92 -4.79
N PRO A 262 18.09 11.15 -5.32
CA PRO A 262 19.21 12.03 -5.60
C PRO A 262 19.95 12.46 -4.32
N ASP A 263 19.26 12.50 -3.17
CA ASP A 263 19.77 12.92 -1.86
C ASP A 263 20.77 11.92 -1.21
N LEU A 264 21.18 10.86 -1.92
CA LEU A 264 22.12 9.83 -1.46
C LEU A 264 23.55 10.01 -2.00
N ILE A 265 23.80 11.10 -2.75
CA ILE A 265 25.13 11.55 -3.22
C ILE A 265 25.56 12.78 -2.40
#